data_AF-A0ABD0BU75-F1
#
_entry.id   AF-A0ABD0BU75-F1
#
_cell.length_a   1.000
_cell.length_b   1.000
_cell.length_c   1.000
_cell.angle_alpha   90.00
_cell.angle_beta   90.00
_cell.angle_gamma   90.00
#
_symmetry.space_group_name_H-M   'P 1'
#
loop_
_entity.id
_entity.type
_entity.pdbx_description
1 polymer ?
#
loop_
_entity_poly.entity_id
_entity_poly.type
_entity_poly.pdbx_seq_one_letter_code
_entity_poly.pdbx_strand_id
1 'polypeptide(L)'
;MRKSEYLSRQQLADLTGVPYGTLSYYESGRSTPPTDVMMNILQTPQFTKYTLWFMTNQIAPESGQIAPALAHFGQNETTSPHSGQKTG
;
A
#
# COMPACT_ATOMS: atom_id res chain seq x y z
N MET A 1 -2.60 2.98 1.45
CA MET A 1 -1.35 3.21 2.20
C MET A 1 -1.46 4.38 3.18
N ARG A 2 -1.60 5.64 2.74
CA ARG A 2 -1.63 6.82 3.63
C ARG A 2 -2.65 6.74 4.77
N LYS A 3 -3.91 6.41 4.45
CA LYS A 3 -5.00 6.30 5.44
C LYS A 3 -4.78 5.20 6.49
N SER A 4 -3.97 4.18 6.17
CA SER A 4 -3.68 3.07 7.10
C SER A 4 -2.69 3.47 8.19
N GLU A 5 -1.84 4.47 7.95
CA GLU A 5 -0.88 5.00 8.92
C GLU A 5 -1.39 6.26 9.64
N TYR A 6 -2.69 6.60 9.49
CA TYR A 6 -3.28 7.85 10.00
C TYR A 6 -2.53 9.14 9.59
N LEU A 7 -1.69 9.08 8.55
CA LEU A 7 -0.93 10.22 8.06
C LEU A 7 -1.83 11.19 7.30
N SER A 8 -1.73 12.49 7.57
CA SER A 8 -2.37 13.51 6.74
C SER A 8 -1.67 13.64 5.39
N ARG A 9 -2.35 14.13 4.34
CA ARG A 9 -1.70 14.42 3.04
C ARG A 9 -0.59 15.47 3.19
N GLN A 10 -0.73 16.37 4.16
CA GLN A 10 0.25 17.41 4.45
C GLN A 10 1.51 16.80 5.09
N GLN A 11 1.35 15.84 5.99
CA GLN A 11 2.49 15.08 6.53
C GLN A 11 3.16 14.21 5.47
N LEU A 12 2.38 13.59 4.59
CA LEU A 12 2.95 12.85 3.45
C LEU A 12 3.74 13.77 2.53
N ALA A 13 3.22 14.97 2.25
CA ALA A 13 3.90 15.98 1.45
C ALA A 13 5.23 16.41 2.08
N ASP A 14 5.23 16.66 3.38
CA ASP A 14 6.41 17.05 4.15
C ASP A 14 7.49 15.95 4.16
N LEU A 15 7.08 14.70 4.40
CA LEU A 15 7.97 13.54 4.45
C LEU A 15 8.59 13.18 3.10
N THR A 16 7.85 13.39 2.02
CA THR A 16 8.25 12.93 0.67
C THR A 16 8.73 14.08 -0.22
N GLY A 17 8.67 15.32 0.26
CA GLY A 17 8.96 16.52 -0.54
C GLY A 17 8.01 16.74 -1.72
N VAL A 18 6.93 15.95 -1.83
CA VAL A 18 5.97 16.05 -2.92
C VAL A 18 4.91 17.10 -2.56
N PRO A 19 4.57 18.04 -3.46
CA PRO A 19 3.55 19.03 -3.16
C PRO A 19 2.19 18.38 -2.84
N TYR A 20 1.49 18.93 -1.84
CA TYR A 20 0.15 18.47 -1.45
C TYR A 20 -0.82 18.38 -2.63
N GLY A 21 -0.80 19.38 -3.53
CA GLY A 21 -1.64 19.40 -4.73
C GLY A 21 -1.37 18.20 -5.63
N THR A 22 -0.10 17.87 -5.83
CA THR A 22 0.36 16.72 -6.62
C THR A 22 -0.10 15.40 -6.01
N LEU A 23 0.04 15.23 -4.68
CA LEU A 23 -0.48 14.07 -3.96
C LEU A 23 -2.00 13.92 -4.13
N SER A 24 -2.75 15.02 -4.09
CA SER A 24 -4.20 14.99 -4.32
C SER A 24 -4.56 14.58 -5.75
N TYR A 25 -3.76 14.99 -6.75
CA TYR A 25 -3.96 14.58 -8.14
C TYR A 25 -3.67 13.09 -8.33
N TYR A 26 -2.65 12.55 -7.67
CA TYR A 26 -2.34 11.12 -7.67
C TYR A 26 -3.45 10.30 -7.01
N GLU A 27 -3.93 10.71 -5.82
CA GLU A 27 -5.05 10.03 -5.13
C GLU A 27 -6.35 10.07 -5.95
N SER A 28 -6.56 11.12 -6.75
CA SER A 28 -7.76 11.29 -7.57
C SER A 28 -7.65 10.63 -8.96
N GLY A 29 -6.53 9.96 -9.26
CA GLY A 29 -6.26 9.36 -10.58
C GLY A 29 -6.12 10.37 -11.72
N ARG A 30 -5.99 11.66 -11.41
CA ARG A 30 -5.86 12.74 -12.41
C ARG A 30 -4.44 12.84 -12.98
N SER A 31 -3.47 12.34 -12.24
CA SER A 31 -2.06 12.30 -12.63
C SER A 31 -1.44 11.00 -12.13
N THR A 32 -0.52 10.43 -12.90
CA THR A 32 0.26 9.28 -12.49
C THR A 32 1.60 9.78 -11.93
N PRO A 33 2.00 9.40 -10.72
CA PRO A 33 3.30 9.76 -10.17
C PRO A 33 4.43 9.20 -11.05
N PRO A 34 5.46 10.00 -11.36
CA PRO A 34 6.66 9.48 -12.00
C PRO A 34 7.39 8.52 -11.05
N THR A 35 8.15 7.60 -11.63
CA THR A 35 8.83 6.52 -10.90
C THR A 35 9.72 7.05 -9.77
N ASP A 36 10.47 8.14 -9.99
CA ASP A 36 11.31 8.78 -8.98
C ASP A 36 10.51 9.23 -7.74
N VAL A 37 9.35 9.86 -7.97
CA VAL A 37 8.48 10.32 -6.89
C VAL A 37 7.90 9.13 -6.13
N MET A 38 7.48 8.08 -6.85
CA MET A 38 7.00 6.85 -6.24
C MET A 38 8.08 6.18 -5.38
N MET A 39 9.30 6.07 -5.91
CA MET A 39 10.44 5.52 -5.18
C MET A 39 10.72 6.31 -3.91
N ASN A 40 10.71 7.65 -3.97
CA ASN A 40 10.92 8.49 -2.80
C ASN A 40 9.85 8.27 -1.71
N ILE A 41 8.58 8.11 -2.12
CA ILE A 41 7.48 7.79 -1.20
C ILE A 41 7.71 6.41 -0.55
N LEU A 42 8.04 5.39 -1.33
CA LEU A 42 8.22 4.00 -0.85
C LEU A 42 9.51 3.80 -0.02
N GLN A 43 10.55 4.60 -0.27
CA GLN A 43 11.79 4.61 0.51
C GLN A 43 11.60 5.20 1.90
N THR A 44 10.48 5.87 2.17
CA THR A 44 10.15 6.34 3.52
C THR A 44 9.91 5.12 4.43
N PRO A 45 10.52 5.05 5.63
CA PRO A 45 10.45 3.88 6.51
C PRO A 45 9.02 3.44 6.87
N GLN A 46 8.07 4.39 6.90
CA GLN A 46 6.66 4.11 7.16
C GLN A 46 5.95 3.43 5.98
N PHE A 47 6.42 3.65 4.74
CA PHE A 47 5.82 3.12 3.52
C PHE A 47 6.57 1.94 2.91
N THR A 48 7.81 1.67 3.33
CA THR A 48 8.61 0.56 2.80
C THR A 48 7.91 -0.80 2.93
N LYS A 49 7.14 -1.00 3.99
CA LYS A 49 6.32 -2.21 4.21
C LYS A 49 5.24 -2.45 3.14
N TYR A 50 4.82 -1.42 2.42
CA TYR A 50 3.84 -1.51 1.34
C TYR A 50 4.47 -1.70 -0.04
N THR A 51 5.81 -1.68 -0.16
CA THR A 51 6.50 -1.72 -1.45
C THR A 51 6.17 -2.97 -2.25
N LEU A 52 6.24 -4.16 -1.64
CA LEU A 52 5.95 -5.41 -2.33
C LEU A 52 4.49 -5.47 -2.80
N TRP A 53 3.57 -5.07 -1.93
CA TRP A 53 2.15 -5.00 -2.27
C TRP A 53 1.91 -4.01 -3.40
N PHE A 54 2.54 -2.85 -3.38
CA PHE A 54 2.35 -1.85 -4.42
C PHE A 54 2.94 -2.28 -5.78
N MET A 55 4.12 -2.90 -5.78
CA MET A 55 4.83 -3.29 -6.99
C MET A 55 4.29 -4.57 -7.62
N THR A 56 3.85 -5.53 -6.79
CA THR A 56 3.53 -6.89 -7.24
C THR A 56 2.13 -7.36 -6.84
N ASN A 57 1.36 -6.55 -6.12
CA ASN A 57 0.09 -6.95 -5.48
C ASN A 57 0.22 -8.16 -4.52
N GLN A 58 1.44 -8.51 -4.10
CA GLN A 58 1.68 -9.59 -3.12
C GLN A 58 1.97 -9.03 -1.72
N ILE A 59 1.64 -9.81 -0.70
CA ILE A 59 1.99 -9.52 0.70
C ILE A 59 2.89 -10.63 1.22
N ALA A 60 3.84 -10.29 2.08
CA ALA A 60 4.73 -11.21 2.76
C ALA A 60 4.77 -10.83 4.25
N PRO A 61 3.71 -11.15 5.02
CA PRO A 61 3.60 -10.76 6.42
C PRO A 61 4.75 -11.33 7.26
N GLU A 62 5.32 -12.49 6.91
CA GLU A 62 6.52 -13.02 7.58
C GLU A 62 7.76 -12.12 7.45
N SER A 63 7.82 -11.32 6.39
CA SER A 63 8.91 -10.36 6.13
C SER A 63 8.54 -8.93 6.55
N GLY A 64 7.40 -8.74 7.24
CA GLY A 64 6.89 -7.42 7.61
C GLY A 64 6.36 -6.60 6.42
N GLN A 65 6.19 -7.20 5.24
CA GLN A 65 5.62 -6.56 4.06
C GLN A 65 4.13 -6.87 3.99
N ILE A 66 3.31 -5.85 4.20
CA ILE A 66 1.86 -5.99 4.37
C ILE A 66 1.12 -5.13 3.36
N ALA A 67 -0.12 -5.48 3.05
CA ALA A 67 -1.00 -4.58 2.33
C ALA A 67 -1.51 -3.48 3.29
N PRO A 68 -1.82 -2.27 2.78
CA PRO A 68 -2.55 -1.29 3.56
C PRO A 68 -3.90 -1.87 3.99
N ALA A 69 -4.31 -1.64 5.24
CA ALA A 69 -5.62 -2.10 5.74
C ALA A 69 -6.78 -1.65 4.84
N LEU A 70 -6.65 -0.48 4.19
CA LEU A 70 -7.66 0.07 3.28
C LEU A 70 -7.55 -0.44 1.83
N ALA A 71 -6.55 -1.26 1.51
CA ALA A 71 -6.40 -1.88 0.20
C ALA A 71 -7.14 -3.22 0.09
N HIS A 72 -7.59 -3.79 1.21
CA HIS A 72 -8.43 -5.00 1.22
C HIS A 72 -9.84 -4.80 0.63
N PHE A 73 -10.17 -3.58 0.16
CA PHE A 73 -11.39 -3.32 -0.60
C PHE A 73 -11.20 -3.76 -2.07
N GLY A 74 -11.23 -5.07 -2.34
CA GLY A 74 -11.35 -5.55 -3.73
C GLY A 74 -10.77 -6.91 -4.12
N GLN A 75 -10.23 -7.71 -3.20
CA GLN A 75 -9.96 -9.12 -3.51
C GLN A 75 -10.84 -9.99 -2.63
N ASN A 76 -11.82 -10.59 -3.29
CA ASN A 76 -12.64 -11.68 -2.77
C ASN A 76 -11.77 -12.64 -1.96
N GLU A 77 -12.29 -12.95 -0.77
CA GLU A 77 -12.27 -14.30 -0.22
C GLU A 77 -10.89 -14.94 -0.25
N THR A 78 -10.15 -14.73 0.84
CA THR A 78 -9.25 -15.74 1.37
C THR A 78 -9.88 -17.10 1.14
N THR A 79 -9.38 -17.81 0.14
CA THR A 79 -9.62 -19.23 -0.03
C THR A 79 -9.04 -19.84 1.22
N SER A 80 -9.89 -20.05 2.24
CA SER A 80 -9.55 -20.87 3.38
C SER A 80 -9.26 -22.26 2.83
N PRO A 81 -8.03 -22.80 2.93
CA PRO A 81 -7.87 -24.23 2.81
C PRO A 81 -8.34 -24.85 4.13
N HIS A 82 -9.65 -24.78 4.42
CA HIS A 82 -10.17 -25.53 5.56
C HIS A 82 -10.32 -26.99 5.14
N SER A 83 -9.27 -27.73 5.45
CA SER A 83 -9.34 -29.06 6.06
C SER A 83 -9.97 -30.16 5.20
N GLY A 84 -9.09 -30.96 4.58
CA GLY A 84 -9.46 -32.31 4.22
C GLY A 84 -9.76 -33.12 5.49
N GLN A 85 -11.03 -33.43 5.73
CA GLN A 85 -11.41 -34.60 6.51
C GLN A 85 -11.97 -35.65 5.56
N LYS A 86 -11.10 -36.59 5.20
CA LYS A 86 -11.47 -37.90 4.69
C LYS A 86 -11.70 -38.81 5.89
N THR A 87 -12.95 -39.19 6.12
CA THR A 87 -13.35 -40.35 6.92
C THR A 87 -14.37 -41.06 6.02
N GLY A 88 -14.17 -42.29 5.55
CA GLY A 88 -13.81 -43.48 6.31
C GLY A 88 -15.06 -44.36 6.30
#